data_AF-A0A519U8W6-F1
#
_entry.id   AF-A0A519U8W6-F1
#
_cell.length_a   1.000
_cell.length_b   1.000
_cell.length_c   1.000
_cell.angle_alpha   90.00
_cell.angle_beta   90.00
_cell.angle_gamma   90.00
#
_symmetry.space_group_name_H-M   'P 1'
#
loop_
_entity.id
_entity.type
_entity.pdbx_description
1 polymer ?
#
loop_
_entity_poly.entity_id
_entity_poly.type
_entity_poly.pdbx_seq_one_letter_code
_entity_poly.pdbx_strand_id
1 'polypeptide(L)'
;MKKLIISALLLITIGCTNSDVNENNNDQVSEVAVTPQNFKIIDEVKSETTGKAQLLEYAVYTDTIYTKAALEKIVMDIYNDNKDKHVFESHETATVIAVYLFTSIETYKDKADWIAMLIKSPSSDKPDISFNNYKITALNNLTDGVKSKDEIEYEKLTAYLEKRGLDLCKLSDLIKKAELDNIHKADAKHPDYGEEHMAMIDRLDAEFYLNLKRKHKISEEMLSKVWVFATSYCK
;
A
#
# COMPACT_ATOMS: atom_id res chain seq x y z
N MET A 1 17.34 -25.01 56.46
CA MET A 1 17.32 -26.45 56.19
C MET A 1 18.04 -26.69 54.87
N LYS A 2 19.24 -27.28 54.93
CA LYS A 2 20.08 -27.67 53.79
C LYS A 2 19.84 -29.16 53.50
N LYS A 3 19.57 -29.54 52.25
CA LYS A 3 19.79 -30.90 51.70
C LYS A 3 20.18 -30.74 50.23
N LEU A 4 21.46 -30.92 49.90
CA LEU A 4 22.20 -32.16 49.64
C LEU A 4 21.99 -32.70 48.22
N ILE A 5 23.00 -32.38 47.41
CA ILE A 5 23.40 -32.98 46.14
C ILE A 5 23.69 -34.46 46.37
N ILE A 6 23.11 -35.35 45.55
CA ILE A 6 23.71 -36.65 45.26
C ILE A 6 23.75 -36.84 43.74
N SER A 7 24.99 -36.84 43.28
CA SER A 7 25.45 -37.24 41.97
C SER A 7 25.20 -38.73 41.76
N ALA A 8 24.66 -39.12 40.61
CA ALA A 8 24.68 -40.50 40.14
C ALA A 8 25.23 -40.51 38.70
N LEU A 9 26.55 -40.63 38.63
CA LEU A 9 27.31 -40.97 37.45
C LEU A 9 27.15 -42.48 37.23
N LEU A 10 26.64 -42.92 36.08
CA LEU A 10 26.83 -44.29 35.59
C LEU A 10 27.16 -44.28 34.08
N LEU A 11 28.47 -44.24 33.83
CA LEU A 11 29.21 -44.84 32.70
C LEU A 11 29.01 -46.38 32.78
N ILE A 12 28.91 -47.25 31.76
CA ILE A 12 29.37 -47.39 30.37
C ILE A 12 28.57 -48.59 29.79
N THR A 13 28.27 -48.63 28.50
CA THR A 13 28.73 -49.72 27.60
C THR A 13 28.57 -49.35 26.13
N ILE A 14 29.73 -49.40 25.47
CA ILE A 14 29.97 -49.41 24.05
C ILE A 14 29.35 -50.68 23.45
N GLY A 15 28.69 -50.53 22.31
CA GLY A 15 28.23 -51.63 21.47
C GLY A 15 28.14 -51.16 20.02
N CYS A 16 29.28 -51.09 19.33
CA CYS A 16 29.30 -51.03 17.88
C CYS A 16 29.05 -52.43 17.33
N THR A 17 27.91 -52.65 16.67
CA THR A 17 27.74 -53.72 15.68
C THR A 17 27.06 -53.13 14.46
N ASN A 18 27.82 -53.12 13.35
CA ASN A 18 27.29 -52.90 12.01
C ASN A 18 26.18 -53.90 11.71
N SER A 19 25.05 -53.39 11.21
CA SER A 19 24.18 -54.11 10.29
C SER A 19 23.53 -53.10 9.37
N ASP A 20 23.64 -53.40 8.08
CA ASP A 20 23.23 -52.59 6.95
C ASP A 20 21.72 -52.28 6.92
N VAL A 21 21.41 -51.03 6.53
CA VAL A 21 20.32 -50.59 5.63
C VAL A 21 18.91 -51.15 5.88
N ASN A 22 18.00 -50.34 6.45
CA ASN A 22 16.83 -49.79 5.73
C ASN A 22 15.95 -48.89 6.60
N GLU A 23 15.47 -47.81 5.96
CA GLU A 23 14.27 -47.00 6.24
C GLU A 23 13.82 -46.79 7.70
N ASN A 24 13.90 -45.55 8.17
CA ASN A 24 12.69 -44.86 8.63
C ASN A 24 12.87 -43.35 8.74
N ASN A 25 11.89 -42.65 8.15
CA ASN A 25 11.63 -41.23 8.26
C ASN A 25 11.76 -40.74 9.70
N ASN A 26 12.54 -39.69 9.89
CA ASN A 26 12.39 -38.84 11.05
C ASN A 26 12.33 -37.40 10.54
N ASP A 27 11.12 -37.01 10.12
CA ASP A 27 10.70 -35.62 10.01
C ASP A 27 10.83 -34.99 11.41
N GLN A 28 12.02 -34.45 11.69
CA GLN A 28 12.14 -33.39 12.67
C GLN A 28 11.47 -32.16 12.07
N VAL A 29 10.16 -32.06 12.27
CA VAL A 29 9.41 -30.80 12.17
C VAL A 29 10.06 -29.86 13.18
N SER A 30 11.03 -29.09 12.70
CA SER A 30 11.46 -27.89 13.39
C SER A 30 10.22 -27.00 13.43
N GLU A 31 9.65 -26.85 14.62
CA GLU A 31 8.66 -25.85 14.93
C GLU A 31 9.34 -24.49 14.74
N VAL A 32 9.31 -24.01 13.50
CA VAL A 32 9.75 -22.66 13.13
C VAL A 32 8.84 -21.74 13.92
N ALA A 33 9.41 -21.04 14.90
CA ALA A 33 8.71 -19.99 15.62
C ALA A 33 8.15 -19.00 14.59
N VAL A 34 6.85 -19.11 14.31
CA VAL A 34 6.14 -18.20 13.42
C VAL A 34 6.15 -16.84 14.10
N THR A 35 7.09 -16.00 13.68
CA THR A 35 7.09 -14.60 14.11
C THR A 35 5.75 -14.02 13.65
N PRO A 36 4.98 -13.33 14.51
CA PRO A 36 3.73 -12.71 14.10
C PRO A 36 4.00 -11.83 12.88
N GLN A 37 3.38 -12.16 11.75
CA GLN A 37 3.45 -11.30 10.57
C GLN A 37 2.59 -10.08 10.86
N ASN A 38 3.20 -8.89 10.86
CA ASN A 38 2.50 -7.62 11.07
C ASN A 38 1.75 -7.16 9.81
N PHE A 39 1.28 -8.11 9.00
CA PHE A 39 0.51 -7.85 7.80
C PHE A 39 -0.41 -9.03 7.47
N LYS A 40 -1.39 -8.76 6.61
CA LYS A 40 -2.28 -9.77 6.02
C LYS A 40 -2.42 -9.52 4.53
N ILE A 41 -2.10 -10.51 3.69
CA ILE A 41 -2.46 -10.48 2.27
C ILE A 41 -3.98 -10.57 2.15
N ILE A 42 -4.57 -9.65 1.39
CA ILE A 42 -6.02 -9.55 1.20
C ILE A 42 -6.45 -9.87 -0.22
N ASP A 43 -5.56 -9.73 -1.20
CA ASP A 43 -5.85 -10.03 -2.59
C ASP A 43 -4.54 -10.28 -3.37
N GLU A 44 -4.60 -11.20 -4.33
CA GLU A 44 -3.49 -11.57 -5.21
C GLU A 44 -4.04 -11.58 -6.65
N VAL A 45 -3.51 -10.71 -7.50
CA VAL A 45 -3.94 -10.61 -8.91
C VAL A 45 -2.81 -11.06 -9.82
N LYS A 46 -3.12 -12.02 -10.69
CA LYS A 46 -2.23 -12.56 -11.72
C LYS A 46 -2.72 -12.17 -13.08
N SER A 47 -1.81 -11.73 -13.94
CA SER A 47 -2.10 -11.51 -15.35
C SER A 47 -0.91 -11.89 -16.20
N GLU A 48 -1.17 -12.57 -17.31
CA GLU A 48 -0.15 -13.06 -18.22
C GLU A 48 -0.48 -12.73 -19.67
N THR A 49 0.53 -12.32 -20.41
CA THR A 49 0.56 -12.24 -21.87
C THR A 49 1.84 -12.90 -22.37
N THR A 50 1.96 -13.07 -23.68
CA THR A 50 3.16 -13.64 -24.31
C THR A 50 4.46 -12.91 -23.95
N GLY A 51 4.41 -11.62 -23.61
CA GLY A 51 5.59 -10.82 -23.28
C GLY A 51 5.67 -10.36 -21.82
N LYS A 52 4.68 -10.69 -20.98
CA LYS A 52 4.61 -10.17 -19.61
C LYS A 52 3.88 -11.11 -18.67
N ALA A 53 4.47 -11.41 -17.52
CA ALA A 53 3.81 -12.04 -16.38
C ALA A 53 3.82 -11.06 -15.20
N GLN A 54 2.66 -10.75 -14.65
CA GLN A 54 2.53 -9.77 -13.58
C GLN A 54 1.82 -10.38 -12.38
N LEU A 55 2.45 -10.21 -11.21
CA LEU A 55 1.91 -10.55 -9.90
C LEU A 55 1.69 -9.28 -9.08
N LEU A 56 0.45 -9.05 -8.64
CA LEU A 56 0.09 -7.96 -7.75
C LEU A 56 -0.33 -8.54 -6.41
N GLU A 57 0.34 -8.12 -5.34
CA GLU A 57 0.01 -8.49 -3.97
C GLU A 57 -0.57 -7.27 -3.25
N TYR A 58 -1.77 -7.40 -2.70
CA TYR A 58 -2.39 -6.37 -1.89
C TYR A 58 -2.43 -6.84 -0.43
N ALA A 59 -1.92 -6.02 0.47
CA ALA A 59 -1.78 -6.37 1.88
C ALA A 59 -2.28 -5.26 2.79
N VAL A 60 -2.73 -5.63 3.98
CA VAL A 60 -3.03 -4.70 5.08
C VAL A 60 -1.93 -4.81 6.12
N TYR A 61 -1.36 -3.68 6.53
CA TYR A 61 -0.47 -3.59 7.67
C TYR A 61 -1.27 -3.62 8.96
N THR A 62 -0.93 -4.52 9.89
CA THR A 62 -1.76 -4.77 11.10
C THR A 62 -1.16 -4.18 12.37
N ASP A 63 -0.02 -3.49 12.27
CA ASP A 63 0.60 -2.80 13.39
C ASP A 63 0.04 -1.38 13.58
N THR A 64 0.44 -0.74 14.66
CA THR A 64 0.15 0.67 14.97
C THR A 64 1.31 1.62 14.70
N ILE A 65 2.51 1.10 14.40
CA ILE A 65 3.73 1.89 14.21
C ILE A 65 4.04 2.05 12.72
N TYR A 66 3.78 3.23 12.15
CA TYR A 66 3.90 3.48 10.71
C TYR A 66 5.25 4.11 10.34
N THR A 67 6.36 3.50 10.75
CA THR A 67 7.69 4.00 10.33
C THR A 67 8.04 3.49 8.93
N LYS A 68 8.79 4.29 8.13
CA LYS A 68 9.24 3.85 6.81
C LYS A 68 9.99 2.53 6.86
N ALA A 69 10.87 2.34 7.85
CA ALA A 69 11.63 1.11 8.01
C ALA A 69 10.73 -0.11 8.27
N ALA A 70 9.68 0.04 9.09
CA ALA A 70 8.72 -1.03 9.33
C ALA A 70 7.93 -1.37 8.06
N LEU A 71 7.44 -0.36 7.34
CA LEU A 71 6.68 -0.55 6.11
C LEU A 71 7.55 -1.14 4.99
N GLU A 72 8.79 -0.67 4.85
CA GLU A 72 9.80 -1.20 3.91
C GLU A 72 10.04 -2.68 4.14
N LYS A 73 10.26 -3.06 5.40
CA LYS A 73 10.44 -4.45 5.79
C LYS A 73 9.25 -5.31 5.33
N ILE A 74 8.02 -4.86 5.57
CA ILE A 74 6.83 -5.62 5.19
C ILE A 74 6.71 -5.79 3.67
N VAL A 75 6.85 -4.72 2.88
CA VAL A 75 6.74 -4.85 1.41
C VAL A 75 7.87 -5.69 0.83
N MET A 76 9.07 -5.64 1.42
CA MET A 76 10.19 -6.49 1.03
C MET A 76 10.01 -7.95 1.43
N ASP A 77 9.48 -8.23 2.63
CA ASP A 77 9.15 -9.59 3.08
C ASP A 77 8.16 -10.23 2.09
N ILE A 78 7.06 -9.53 1.77
CA ILE A 78 6.08 -9.99 0.78
C ILE A 78 6.75 -10.19 -0.59
N TYR A 79 7.56 -9.24 -1.06
CA TYR A 79 8.24 -9.40 -2.35
C TYR A 79 9.14 -10.64 -2.38
N ASN A 80 9.95 -10.85 -1.33
CA ASN A 80 10.90 -11.97 -1.28
C ASN A 80 10.19 -13.32 -1.20
N ASP A 81 9.05 -13.41 -0.53
CA ASP A 81 8.24 -14.63 -0.46
C ASP A 81 7.61 -14.98 -1.82
N ASN A 82 7.46 -13.99 -2.72
CA ASN A 82 6.69 -14.12 -3.95
C ASN A 82 7.52 -14.04 -5.23
N LYS A 83 8.78 -13.58 -5.17
CA LYS A 83 9.59 -13.29 -6.37
C LYS A 83 9.89 -14.49 -7.27
N ASP A 84 9.97 -15.67 -6.67
CA ASP A 84 10.30 -16.92 -7.37
C ASP A 84 9.06 -17.83 -7.52
N LYS A 85 7.84 -17.28 -7.36
CA LYS A 85 6.59 -18.03 -7.52
C LYS A 85 6.39 -18.48 -8.98
N HIS A 86 6.22 -19.78 -9.17
CA HIS A 86 5.86 -20.42 -10.43
C HIS A 86 4.34 -20.51 -10.59
N VAL A 87 3.70 -19.36 -10.85
CA VAL A 87 2.22 -19.25 -10.90
C VAL A 87 1.68 -18.86 -12.28
N PHE A 88 2.53 -18.84 -13.29
CA PHE A 88 2.20 -18.46 -14.68
C PHE A 88 2.41 -19.66 -15.61
N GLU A 89 1.69 -19.70 -16.73
CA GLU A 89 1.72 -20.85 -17.65
C GLU A 89 2.89 -20.79 -18.62
N SER A 90 3.24 -19.59 -19.09
CA SER A 90 4.23 -19.32 -20.14
C SER A 90 5.50 -18.64 -19.65
N HIS A 91 5.53 -18.14 -18.42
CA HIS A 91 6.73 -17.56 -17.79
C HIS A 91 7.12 -18.36 -16.55
N GLU A 92 8.41 -18.61 -16.36
CA GLU A 92 8.90 -19.30 -15.16
C GLU A 92 8.57 -18.52 -13.88
N THR A 93 8.74 -17.19 -13.90
CA THR A 93 8.42 -16.29 -12.79
C THR A 93 7.77 -15.01 -13.29
N ALA A 94 7.26 -14.19 -12.36
CA ALA A 94 6.72 -12.88 -12.71
C ALA A 94 7.81 -11.97 -13.31
N THR A 95 7.53 -11.34 -14.44
CA THR A 95 8.38 -10.27 -14.99
C THR A 95 8.15 -8.94 -14.27
N VAL A 96 6.96 -8.74 -13.71
CA VAL A 96 6.59 -7.61 -12.87
C VAL A 96 6.00 -8.10 -11.56
N ILE A 97 6.50 -7.60 -10.45
CA ILE A 97 5.90 -7.80 -9.13
C ILE A 97 5.63 -6.45 -8.51
N ALA A 98 4.40 -6.24 -8.05
CA ALA A 98 4.10 -5.08 -7.24
C ALA A 98 3.36 -5.48 -5.96
N VAL A 99 3.74 -4.83 -4.87
CA VAL A 99 3.16 -5.00 -3.54
C VAL A 99 2.56 -3.66 -3.14
N TYR A 100 1.28 -3.66 -2.77
CA TYR A 100 0.57 -2.49 -2.25
C TYR A 100 0.16 -2.74 -0.82
N LEU A 101 0.64 -1.90 0.10
CA LEU A 101 0.33 -1.99 1.52
C LEU A 101 -0.67 -0.91 1.91
N PHE A 102 -1.74 -1.30 2.59
CA PHE A 102 -2.83 -0.44 3.07
C PHE A 102 -2.90 -0.46 4.59
N THR A 103 -3.61 0.52 5.17
CA THR A 103 -3.88 0.57 6.62
C THR A 103 -5.05 -0.31 7.05
N SER A 104 -6.00 -0.61 6.15
CA SER A 104 -7.16 -1.44 6.45
C SER A 104 -7.78 -2.01 5.17
N ILE A 105 -8.74 -2.91 5.31
CA ILE A 105 -9.50 -3.46 4.18
C ILE A 105 -10.35 -2.38 3.52
N GLU A 106 -10.83 -1.41 4.29
CA GLU A 106 -11.61 -0.28 3.79
C GLU A 106 -10.79 0.61 2.86
N THR A 107 -9.54 0.91 3.22
CA THR A 107 -8.67 1.76 2.38
C THR A 107 -8.27 1.06 1.08
N TYR A 108 -8.18 -0.27 1.06
CA TYR A 108 -7.98 -1.04 -0.19
C TYR A 108 -9.08 -0.84 -1.25
N LYS A 109 -10.30 -0.43 -0.86
CA LYS A 109 -11.38 -0.14 -1.82
C LYS A 109 -11.03 1.00 -2.78
N ASP A 110 -10.22 1.95 -2.32
CA ASP A 110 -9.56 2.93 -3.18
C ASP A 110 -8.11 2.50 -3.41
N LYS A 111 -7.81 2.00 -4.61
CA LYS A 111 -6.48 1.48 -4.95
C LYS A 111 -5.38 2.54 -4.92
N ALA A 112 -5.74 3.83 -4.93
CA ALA A 112 -4.78 4.92 -4.78
C ALA A 112 -4.37 5.16 -3.31
N ASP A 113 -5.07 4.56 -2.35
CA ASP A 113 -5.00 4.90 -0.93
C ASP A 113 -3.95 4.09 -0.12
N TRP A 114 -2.91 3.61 -0.80
CA TRP A 114 -1.81 2.83 -0.21
C TRP A 114 -0.90 3.70 0.68
N ILE A 115 -0.24 3.06 1.66
CA ILE A 115 0.75 3.69 2.56
C ILE A 115 2.20 3.41 2.15
N ALA A 116 2.46 2.23 1.59
CA ALA A 116 3.73 1.87 1.00
C ALA A 116 3.48 1.00 -0.23
N MET A 117 4.36 1.13 -1.21
CA MET A 117 4.29 0.39 -2.46
C MET A 117 5.69 -0.05 -2.85
N LEU A 118 5.82 -1.27 -3.36
CA LEU A 118 7.03 -1.79 -3.96
C LEU A 118 6.71 -2.23 -5.38
N ILE A 119 7.56 -1.89 -6.35
CA ILE A 119 7.45 -2.37 -7.74
C ILE A 119 8.82 -2.85 -8.22
N LYS A 120 8.89 -4.10 -8.69
CA LYS A 120 10.01 -4.63 -9.48
C LYS A 120 9.59 -4.70 -10.94
N SER A 121 10.14 -3.81 -11.76
CA SER A 121 9.96 -3.84 -13.22
C SER A 121 11.02 -4.73 -13.90
N PRO A 122 10.85 -5.12 -15.18
CA PRO A 122 11.85 -5.89 -15.90
C PRO A 122 13.14 -5.09 -16.15
N SER A 123 13.03 -3.76 -16.24
CA SER A 123 14.16 -2.85 -16.49
C SER A 123 14.91 -2.41 -15.22
N SER A 124 14.34 -2.60 -14.03
CA SER A 124 14.99 -2.25 -12.77
C SER A 124 15.80 -3.45 -12.24
N ASP A 125 17.05 -3.26 -11.81
CA ASP A 125 17.84 -4.35 -11.18
C ASP A 125 17.31 -4.73 -9.80
N LYS A 126 16.69 -3.78 -9.11
CA LYS A 126 16.15 -3.91 -7.74
C LYS A 126 14.70 -3.43 -7.70
N PRO A 127 13.91 -3.88 -6.71
CA PRO A 127 12.59 -3.30 -6.48
C PRO A 127 12.70 -1.83 -6.05
N ASP A 128 11.83 -1.01 -6.59
CA ASP A 128 11.67 0.40 -6.23
C ASP A 128 10.56 0.53 -5.18
N ILE A 129 10.84 1.24 -4.08
CA ILE A 129 9.90 1.39 -2.95
C ILE A 129 9.48 2.86 -2.84
N SER A 130 8.17 3.08 -2.73
CA SER A 130 7.54 4.38 -2.58
C SER A 130 6.68 4.43 -1.31
N PHE A 131 6.65 5.60 -0.67
CA PHE A 131 5.90 5.83 0.57
C PHE A 131 4.94 6.99 0.41
N ASN A 132 3.72 6.83 0.92
CA ASN A 132 2.79 7.95 1.05
C ASN A 132 3.13 8.73 2.32
N ASN A 133 4.03 9.71 2.18
CA ASN A 133 4.53 10.50 3.32
C ASN A 133 3.40 11.24 4.05
N TYR A 134 2.38 11.73 3.33
CA TYR A 134 1.27 12.44 3.96
C TYR A 134 0.46 11.53 4.88
N LYS A 135 0.15 10.31 4.43
CA LYS A 135 -0.51 9.31 5.28
C LYS A 135 0.33 8.90 6.47
N ILE A 136 1.62 8.64 6.25
CA ILE A 136 2.54 8.25 7.33
C ILE A 136 2.59 9.35 8.40
N THR A 137 2.70 10.61 8.00
CA THR A 137 2.67 11.76 8.92
C THR A 137 1.33 11.84 9.66
N ALA A 138 0.21 11.76 8.96
CA ALA A 138 -1.13 11.80 9.56
C ALA A 138 -1.37 10.67 10.58
N LEU A 139 -0.81 9.47 10.34
CA LEU A 139 -0.95 8.31 11.23
C LEU A 139 -0.06 8.42 12.47
N ASN A 140 1.18 8.90 12.33
CA ASN A 140 2.14 8.97 13.45
C ASN A 140 1.83 10.10 14.44
N ASN A 141 1.31 11.24 13.97
CA ASN A 141 1.10 12.43 14.80
C ASN A 141 -0.16 12.36 15.69
N LEU A 142 -0.92 11.26 15.63
CA LEU A 142 -2.00 10.98 16.58
C LEU A 142 -1.50 10.75 18.02
N THR A 143 -0.18 10.74 18.28
CA THR A 143 0.41 10.23 19.54
C THR A 143 1.24 11.21 20.38
N ASP A 144 1.73 12.35 19.86
CA ASP A 144 2.67 13.23 20.59
C ASP A 144 2.14 14.64 20.93
N GLY A 145 0.94 15.00 20.42
CA GLY A 145 0.30 16.29 20.70
C GLY A 145 1.00 17.49 20.06
N VAL A 146 2.03 17.28 19.24
CA VAL A 146 2.77 18.34 18.53
C VAL A 146 2.37 18.31 17.06
N LYS A 147 1.63 19.33 16.61
CA LYS A 147 1.19 19.44 15.22
C LYS A 147 2.38 19.61 14.27
N SER A 148 2.45 18.75 13.26
CA SER A 148 3.35 18.91 12.11
C SER A 148 2.99 20.12 11.26
N LYS A 149 3.91 20.50 10.36
CA LYS A 149 3.65 21.56 9.36
C LYS A 149 2.43 21.25 8.50
N ASP A 150 2.23 19.98 8.13
CA ASP A 150 1.12 19.57 7.29
C ASP A 150 -0.21 19.68 8.04
N GLU A 151 -0.26 19.35 9.32
CA GLU A 151 -1.46 19.55 10.16
C GLU A 151 -1.79 21.03 10.33
N ILE A 152 -0.78 21.88 10.53
CA ILE A 152 -0.97 23.33 10.61
C ILE A 152 -1.55 23.86 9.29
N GLU A 153 -1.06 23.40 8.14
CA GLU A 153 -1.59 23.79 6.84
C GLU A 153 -2.99 23.21 6.57
N TYR A 154 -3.24 21.97 6.98
CA TYR A 154 -4.57 21.33 6.93
C TYR A 154 -5.61 22.12 7.73
N GLU A 155 -5.27 22.55 8.95
CA GLU A 155 -6.15 23.36 9.79
C GLU A 155 -6.40 24.74 9.20
N LYS A 156 -5.36 25.38 8.66
CA LYS A 156 -5.51 26.66 7.95
C LYS A 156 -6.42 26.52 6.73
N LEU A 157 -6.27 25.45 5.96
CA LEU A 157 -7.12 25.16 4.80
C LEU A 157 -8.57 24.92 5.24
N THR A 158 -8.77 24.09 6.25
CA THR A 158 -10.11 23.78 6.78
C THR A 158 -10.80 25.05 7.26
N ALA A 159 -10.13 25.87 8.09
CA ALA A 159 -10.66 27.15 8.53
C ALA A 159 -10.91 28.14 7.38
N TYR A 160 -10.09 28.10 6.32
CA TYR A 160 -10.29 28.91 5.11
C TYR A 160 -11.56 28.52 4.35
N LEU A 161 -11.82 27.21 4.23
CA LEU A 161 -12.99 26.64 3.55
C LEU A 161 -14.27 26.85 4.36
N GLU A 162 -14.23 26.63 5.68
CA GLU A 162 -15.38 26.82 6.57
C GLU A 162 -15.92 28.25 6.53
N LYS A 163 -15.02 29.25 6.50
CA LYS A 163 -15.37 30.68 6.33
C LYS A 163 -16.12 30.96 5.02
N ARG A 164 -16.10 30.04 4.06
CA ARG A 164 -16.79 30.10 2.76
C ARG A 164 -17.97 29.12 2.68
N GLY A 165 -18.35 28.50 3.80
CA GLY A 165 -19.42 27.51 3.87
C GLY A 165 -19.07 26.21 3.15
N LEU A 166 -17.79 25.84 3.13
CA LEU A 166 -17.28 24.64 2.48
C LEU A 166 -16.65 23.69 3.48
N ASP A 167 -16.74 22.41 3.15
CA ASP A 167 -16.09 21.30 3.84
C ASP A 167 -15.09 20.64 2.87
N LEU A 168 -13.91 20.25 3.37
CA LEU A 168 -12.82 19.74 2.54
C LEU A 168 -13.26 18.51 1.72
N CYS A 169 -13.84 17.52 2.39
CA CYS A 169 -14.15 16.23 1.76
C CYS A 169 -15.34 16.37 0.82
N LYS A 170 -16.37 17.15 1.21
CA LYS A 170 -17.49 17.46 0.30
C LYS A 170 -17.03 18.24 -0.93
N LEU A 171 -16.07 19.16 -0.77
CA LEU A 171 -15.51 19.90 -1.91
C LEU A 171 -14.71 18.98 -2.83
N SER A 172 -13.88 18.10 -2.27
CA SER A 172 -13.14 17.10 -3.05
C SER A 172 -14.08 16.17 -3.81
N ASP A 173 -15.12 15.65 -3.17
CA ASP A 173 -16.14 14.81 -3.81
C ASP A 173 -16.87 15.54 -4.94
N LEU A 174 -17.18 16.83 -4.74
CA LEU A 174 -17.80 17.66 -5.76
C LEU A 174 -16.89 17.78 -7.00
N ILE A 175 -15.59 18.00 -6.78
CA ILE A 175 -14.60 18.10 -7.86
C ILE A 175 -14.49 16.76 -8.59
N LYS A 176 -14.26 15.65 -7.88
CA LYS A 176 -14.17 14.30 -8.46
C LYS A 176 -15.39 13.94 -9.30
N LYS A 177 -16.60 14.26 -8.82
CA LYS A 177 -17.85 14.02 -9.56
C LYS A 177 -17.93 14.86 -10.82
N ALA A 178 -17.55 16.13 -10.74
CA ALA A 178 -17.58 17.02 -11.91
C ALA A 178 -16.61 16.57 -13.00
N GLU A 179 -15.40 16.17 -12.64
CA GLU A 179 -14.40 15.64 -13.58
C GLU A 179 -14.90 14.35 -14.24
N LEU A 180 -15.45 13.42 -13.45
CA LEU A 180 -16.05 12.19 -13.99
C LEU A 180 -17.22 12.50 -14.95
N ASP A 181 -18.10 13.43 -14.58
CA ASP A 181 -19.20 13.87 -15.45
C ASP A 181 -18.69 14.52 -16.74
N ASN A 182 -17.55 15.21 -16.69
CA ASN A 182 -16.94 15.82 -17.87
C ASN A 182 -16.32 14.77 -18.80
N ILE A 183 -15.68 13.74 -18.24
CA ILE A 183 -15.22 12.56 -18.98
C ILE A 183 -16.42 11.89 -19.68
N HIS A 184 -17.51 11.62 -18.98
CA HIS A 184 -18.69 11.00 -19.58
C HIS A 184 -19.31 11.83 -20.72
N LYS A 185 -19.28 13.17 -20.61
CA LYS A 185 -19.72 14.06 -21.70
C LYS A 185 -18.78 14.01 -22.91
N ALA A 186 -17.48 13.89 -22.67
CA ALA A 186 -16.50 13.72 -23.74
C ALA A 186 -16.65 12.35 -24.41
N ASP A 187 -16.79 11.28 -23.63
CA ASP A 187 -17.04 9.91 -24.13
C ASP A 187 -18.26 9.85 -25.05
N ALA A 188 -19.36 10.52 -24.66
CA ALA A 188 -20.59 10.56 -25.44
C ALA A 188 -20.43 11.27 -26.80
N LYS A 189 -19.42 12.14 -26.95
CA LYS A 189 -19.23 12.96 -28.16
C LYS A 189 -18.04 12.50 -29.00
N HIS A 190 -16.97 12.03 -28.37
CA HIS A 190 -15.69 11.64 -28.96
C HIS A 190 -15.25 10.27 -28.37
N PRO A 191 -15.93 9.16 -28.72
CA PRO A 191 -15.73 7.85 -28.09
C PRO A 191 -14.39 7.18 -28.45
N ASP A 192 -13.59 7.77 -29.33
CA ASP A 192 -12.31 7.28 -29.81
C ASP A 192 -11.12 7.67 -28.91
N TYR A 193 -11.37 8.46 -27.84
CA TYR A 193 -10.36 8.87 -26.84
C TYR A 193 -9.14 9.58 -27.46
N GLY A 194 -9.33 10.26 -28.61
CA GLY A 194 -8.30 11.01 -29.32
C GLY A 194 -8.09 12.44 -28.81
N GLU A 195 -7.35 13.25 -29.57
CA GLU A 195 -7.05 14.65 -29.20
C GLU A 195 -8.31 15.49 -28.93
N GLU A 196 -9.37 15.28 -29.72
CA GLU A 196 -10.64 16.00 -29.55
C GLU A 196 -11.36 15.64 -28.23
N HIS A 197 -11.25 14.39 -27.79
CA HIS A 197 -11.81 13.93 -26.51
C HIS A 197 -11.11 14.62 -25.35
N MET A 198 -9.77 14.60 -25.34
CA MET A 198 -8.96 15.23 -24.30
C MET A 198 -9.17 16.75 -24.27
N ALA A 199 -9.18 17.41 -25.43
CA ALA A 199 -9.43 18.85 -25.53
C ALA A 199 -10.82 19.26 -25.00
N MET A 200 -11.82 18.38 -25.16
CA MET A 200 -13.15 18.60 -24.60
C MET A 200 -13.16 18.49 -23.07
N ILE A 201 -12.48 17.51 -22.49
CA ILE A 201 -12.33 17.36 -21.04
C ILE A 201 -11.66 18.62 -20.47
N ASP A 202 -10.50 19.02 -21.01
CA ASP A 202 -9.75 20.19 -20.54
C ASP A 202 -10.60 21.45 -20.53
N ARG A 203 -11.39 21.67 -21.59
CA ARG A 203 -12.29 22.83 -21.68
C ARG A 203 -13.39 22.78 -20.62
N LEU A 204 -14.00 21.63 -20.39
CA LEU A 204 -15.09 21.46 -19.42
C LEU A 204 -14.58 21.60 -17.98
N ASP A 205 -13.42 21.05 -17.69
CA ASP A 205 -12.77 21.17 -16.38
C ASP A 205 -12.38 22.62 -16.11
N ALA A 206 -11.76 23.31 -17.08
CA ALA A 206 -11.42 24.72 -16.95
C ALA A 206 -12.66 25.60 -16.65
N GLU A 207 -13.79 25.33 -17.31
CA GLU A 207 -15.05 26.02 -17.06
C GLU A 207 -15.60 25.73 -15.65
N PHE A 208 -15.57 24.48 -15.22
CA PHE A 208 -15.98 24.07 -13.88
C PHE A 208 -15.13 24.76 -12.80
N TYR A 209 -13.79 24.68 -12.92
CA TYR A 209 -12.87 25.28 -11.98
C TYR A 209 -13.00 26.81 -11.93
N LEU A 210 -13.19 27.47 -13.07
CA LEU A 210 -13.44 28.92 -13.11
C LEU A 210 -14.72 29.28 -12.34
N ASN A 211 -15.80 28.52 -12.53
CA ASN A 211 -17.05 28.72 -11.83
C ASN A 211 -16.93 28.47 -10.33
N LEU A 212 -16.23 27.41 -9.93
CA LEU A 212 -15.98 27.06 -8.54
C LEU A 212 -15.20 28.16 -7.82
N LYS A 213 -14.10 28.63 -8.42
CA LYS A 213 -13.28 29.76 -7.92
C LYS A 213 -14.12 31.01 -7.73
N ARG A 214 -14.94 31.38 -8.72
CA ARG A 214 -15.80 32.57 -8.67
C ARG A 214 -16.89 32.45 -7.60
N LYS A 215 -17.60 31.33 -7.55
CA LYS A 215 -18.73 31.10 -6.65
C LYS A 215 -18.30 31.13 -5.19
N HIS A 216 -17.19 30.48 -4.88
CA HIS A 216 -16.72 30.32 -3.50
C HIS A 216 -15.56 31.24 -3.11
N LYS A 217 -15.09 32.08 -4.03
CA LYS A 217 -13.94 32.99 -3.83
C LYS A 217 -12.70 32.22 -3.34
N ILE A 218 -12.39 31.14 -4.02
CA ILE A 218 -11.22 30.27 -3.75
C ILE A 218 -10.14 30.56 -4.80
N SER A 219 -8.89 30.64 -4.38
CA SER A 219 -7.74 30.78 -5.29
C SER A 219 -7.32 29.42 -5.87
N GLU A 220 -6.57 29.45 -6.98
CA GLU A 220 -5.98 28.25 -7.56
C GLU A 220 -5.12 27.47 -6.55
N GLU A 221 -4.25 28.18 -5.81
CA GLU A 221 -3.40 27.59 -4.77
C GLU A 221 -4.22 26.80 -3.73
N MET A 222 -5.37 27.33 -3.31
CA MET A 222 -6.23 26.67 -2.32
C MET A 222 -6.92 25.44 -2.90
N LEU A 223 -7.29 25.45 -4.19
CA LEU A 223 -7.81 24.26 -4.86
C LEU A 223 -6.73 23.17 -4.99
N SER A 224 -5.49 23.53 -5.29
CA SER A 224 -4.38 22.57 -5.29
C SER A 224 -4.18 21.96 -3.90
N LYS A 225 -4.26 22.77 -2.83
CA LYS A 225 -4.20 22.27 -1.45
C LYS A 225 -5.38 21.35 -1.12
N VAL A 226 -6.60 21.65 -1.59
CA VAL A 226 -7.77 20.76 -1.43
C VAL A 226 -7.46 19.38 -1.99
N TRP A 227 -6.90 19.29 -3.19
CA TRP A 227 -6.51 18.01 -3.79
C TRP A 227 -5.50 17.23 -2.94
N VAL A 228 -4.41 17.89 -2.52
CA VAL A 228 -3.35 17.26 -1.73
C VAL A 228 -3.83 16.79 -0.37
N PHE A 229 -4.61 17.60 0.34
CA PHE A 229 -5.09 17.24 1.67
C PHE A 229 -6.26 16.26 1.61
N ALA A 230 -7.15 16.35 0.63
CA ALA A 230 -8.27 15.43 0.53
C ALA A 230 -7.82 13.98 0.29
N THR A 231 -6.77 13.73 -0.51
CA THR A 231 -6.24 12.37 -0.71
C THR A 231 -5.67 11.74 0.55
N SER A 232 -5.32 12.54 1.55
CA SER A 232 -4.70 12.04 2.79
C SER A 232 -5.66 12.00 3.97
N TYR A 233 -6.68 12.86 3.98
CA TYR A 233 -7.57 13.09 5.13
C TYR A 233 -9.04 12.77 4.87
N CYS A 234 -9.46 12.57 3.61
CA CYS A 234 -10.82 12.17 3.26
C CYS A 234 -10.88 10.67 2.97
N LYS A 235 -11.91 10.01 3.49
CA LYS A 235 -12.14 8.56 3.39
C LYS A 235 -13.18 8.23 2.33
#